data_AF-A0A7S4P6G1-F1
#
_entry.id   AF-A0A7S4P6G1-F1
#
_cell.length_a   1.000
_cell.length_b   1.000
_cell.length_c   1.000
_cell.angle_alpha   90.00
_cell.angle_beta   90.00
_cell.angle_gamma   90.00
#
_symmetry.space_group_name_H-M   'P 1'
#
loop_
_entity.id
_entity.type
_entity.pdbx_description
1 polymer ?
#
loop_
_entity_poly.entity_id
_entity_poly.type
_entity_poly.pdbx_seq_one_letter_code
_entity_poly.pdbx_strand_id
1 'polypeptide(L)'
;NTMQGGWSNIAGAGNMRQSQETRSPFDLARISQEGYRSGGFRSINEEIRPDLRGNPDLAGVGIFFQQSTKASFAYVQSIIHGSSADRCGLIQHGDQLVAVAEAGEWPRNVEGQNLHMIRDKILGKQGSFVRLQMRRPSTNEVYEVELMRGSPEFIEIMHVSSDLKEKQISSNARIQELESQVAMLRMHSDRLQAHAQTVQVEEDPRIGPLEEELSARMEDLRRFEEMLLASKEKTREAILARDKFAEQLKDVKSDFDLLKEKLSLSKEEESRLVHENESLKGQISLLKHEMQVLNAELQSKTKNSEENEALVKQIEVLRSELQSIKERDAKLGQRLTSGHRAIAQAMKEQQAAAAAALEILPSFDLIHSSMLSNLRANSNLQQHSEHSTKMADNEPTRQKLYSTSSSAASSENKLQYFA
;
A
#
# COMPACT_ATOMS: atom_id res chain seq x y z
N ASN A 1 -86.81 -64.68 -19.07
CA ASN A 1 -85.62 -64.09 -18.44
C ASN A 1 -85.55 -62.60 -18.73
N THR A 2 -85.84 -61.81 -17.69
CA THR A 2 -85.38 -60.42 -17.41
C THR A 2 -85.45 -59.40 -18.56
N MET A 3 -86.47 -58.53 -18.71
CA MET A 3 -87.07 -57.46 -17.87
C MET A 3 -86.18 -56.23 -17.52
N GLN A 4 -86.60 -55.10 -18.11
CA GLN A 4 -86.89 -53.76 -17.52
C GLN A 4 -85.79 -52.81 -16.97
N GLY A 5 -86.03 -51.51 -17.25
CA GLY A 5 -85.60 -50.32 -16.50
C GLY A 5 -84.53 -49.47 -17.23
N GLY A 6 -84.68 -48.19 -17.59
CA GLY A 6 -85.64 -47.15 -17.22
C GLY A 6 -85.06 -46.15 -16.21
N TRP A 7 -85.06 -44.84 -16.57
CA TRP A 7 -84.93 -43.63 -15.72
C TRP A 7 -83.50 -43.35 -15.17
N SER A 8 -82.97 -42.14 -15.00
CA SER A 8 -83.46 -40.74 -15.11
C SER A 8 -82.29 -39.75 -14.94
N ASN A 9 -82.47 -38.54 -15.45
CA ASN A 9 -81.67 -37.33 -15.25
C ASN A 9 -81.39 -36.98 -13.77
N ILE A 10 -80.19 -36.49 -13.45
CA ILE A 10 -79.97 -35.48 -12.40
C ILE A 10 -78.95 -34.45 -12.90
N ALA A 11 -79.39 -33.19 -12.90
CA ALA A 11 -78.63 -31.99 -13.19
C ALA A 11 -77.57 -31.73 -12.11
N GLY A 12 -76.32 -31.53 -12.51
CA GLY A 12 -75.26 -30.99 -11.67
C GLY A 12 -75.28 -29.46 -11.73
N ALA A 13 -75.87 -28.83 -10.72
CA ALA A 13 -75.74 -27.40 -10.49
C ALA A 13 -74.30 -27.08 -10.05
N GLY A 14 -73.57 -26.34 -10.88
CA GLY A 14 -72.28 -25.77 -10.55
C GLY A 14 -72.43 -24.67 -9.51
N ASN A 15 -71.93 -24.91 -8.30
CA ASN A 15 -71.79 -23.88 -7.27
C ASN A 15 -70.37 -23.32 -7.32
N MET A 16 -70.28 -22.16 -7.96
CA MET A 16 -69.15 -21.27 -8.10
C MET A 16 -68.81 -20.67 -6.72
N ARG A 17 -67.95 -21.35 -5.95
CA ARG A 17 -67.34 -20.77 -4.74
C ARG A 17 -66.14 -19.91 -5.17
N GLN A 18 -66.34 -18.60 -5.15
CA GLN A 18 -65.27 -17.61 -5.08
C GLN A 18 -64.50 -17.81 -3.77
N SER A 19 -63.31 -18.40 -3.87
CA SER A 19 -62.28 -18.31 -2.85
C SER A 19 -61.73 -16.87 -2.86
N GLN A 20 -62.14 -16.08 -1.87
CA GLN A 20 -61.38 -14.90 -1.48
C GLN A 20 -60.13 -15.39 -0.75
N GLU A 21 -58.99 -15.39 -1.45
CA GLU A 21 -57.68 -15.51 -0.84
C GLU A 21 -57.40 -14.25 -0.01
N THR A 22 -57.52 -14.37 1.31
CA THR A 22 -56.96 -13.40 2.24
C THR A 22 -55.43 -13.52 2.16
N ARG A 23 -54.83 -12.69 1.32
CA ARG A 23 -53.37 -12.52 1.26
C ARG A 23 -52.87 -11.92 2.57
N SER A 24 -51.90 -12.61 3.15
CA SER A 24 -51.14 -12.22 4.35
C SER A 24 -50.50 -10.83 4.20
N PRO A 25 -50.50 -9.97 5.23
CA PRO A 25 -49.83 -8.65 5.19
C PRO A 25 -48.29 -8.71 5.18
N PHE A 26 -47.67 -9.89 5.20
CA PHE A 26 -46.22 -10.05 5.41
C PHE A 26 -45.37 -10.27 4.12
N ASP A 27 -45.96 -10.24 2.93
CA ASP A 27 -45.24 -10.56 1.66
C ASP A 27 -44.82 -9.33 0.82
N LEU A 28 -44.61 -8.15 1.42
CA LEU A 28 -44.24 -6.93 0.68
C LEU A 28 -42.76 -6.51 0.76
N ALA A 29 -41.85 -7.34 1.25
CA ALA A 29 -40.42 -6.96 1.37
C ALA A 29 -39.48 -7.70 0.40
N ARG A 30 -39.94 -8.06 -0.81
CA ARG A 30 -39.08 -8.74 -1.79
C ARG A 30 -39.37 -8.45 -3.26
N ILE A 31 -39.47 -7.16 -3.63
CA ILE A 31 -39.24 -6.68 -5.01
C ILE A 31 -38.73 -5.23 -4.91
N SER A 32 -37.45 -5.01 -5.20
CA SER A 32 -36.85 -3.80 -5.80
C SER A 32 -35.33 -3.76 -5.54
N GLN A 33 -34.61 -4.73 -6.11
CA GLN A 33 -33.15 -4.66 -6.29
C GLN A 33 -32.81 -5.06 -7.72
N GLU A 34 -33.40 -4.39 -8.70
CA GLU A 34 -33.03 -4.55 -10.11
C GLU A 34 -33.39 -3.26 -10.83
N GLY A 35 -32.41 -2.36 -10.98
CA GLY A 35 -32.64 -1.11 -11.73
C GLY A 35 -31.76 0.10 -11.44
N TYR A 36 -30.50 -0.05 -11.00
CA TYR A 36 -29.54 1.07 -11.07
C TYR A 36 -28.27 0.62 -11.80
N ARG A 37 -28.38 0.55 -13.13
CA ARG A 37 -27.22 0.57 -14.02
C ARG A 37 -26.91 2.01 -14.43
N SER A 38 -25.68 2.41 -14.14
CA SER A 38 -24.83 3.32 -14.92
C SER A 38 -25.36 4.73 -15.22
N GLY A 39 -25.13 5.65 -14.29
CA GLY A 39 -24.77 7.03 -14.59
C GLY A 39 -23.36 7.28 -14.05
N GLY A 40 -22.37 7.43 -14.94
CA GLY A 40 -20.96 7.51 -14.58
C GLY A 40 -20.62 8.74 -13.73
N PHE A 41 -20.59 8.56 -12.41
CA PHE A 41 -19.78 9.40 -11.55
C PHE A 41 -18.35 8.90 -11.67
N ARG A 42 -17.48 9.76 -12.22
CA ARG A 42 -16.03 9.57 -12.13
C ARG A 42 -15.68 9.47 -10.66
N SER A 43 -15.40 8.25 -10.22
CA SER A 43 -14.81 7.95 -8.93
C SER A 43 -13.47 8.68 -8.89
N ILE A 44 -13.47 9.87 -8.30
CA ILE A 44 -12.27 10.49 -7.78
C ILE A 44 -11.80 9.46 -6.76
N ASN A 45 -10.69 8.80 -7.06
CA ASN A 45 -10.00 7.96 -6.10
C ASN A 45 -9.59 8.88 -4.95
N GLU A 46 -10.50 9.00 -4.00
CA GLU A 46 -10.24 9.53 -2.69
C GLU A 46 -9.39 8.46 -2.02
N GLU A 47 -8.09 8.67 -2.13
CA GLU A 47 -7.04 8.06 -1.36
C GLU A 47 -7.32 8.37 0.12
N ILE A 48 -8.29 7.65 0.70
CA ILE A 48 -8.66 7.73 2.11
C ILE A 48 -7.45 7.19 2.87
N ARG A 49 -6.64 8.12 3.39
CA ARG A 49 -5.45 7.86 4.18
C ARG A 49 -5.75 6.81 5.27
N PRO A 50 -5.00 5.70 5.35
CA PRO A 50 -5.27 4.60 6.29
C PRO A 50 -5.05 4.96 7.78
N ASP A 51 -4.46 6.12 8.07
CA ASP A 51 -4.20 6.61 9.44
C ASP A 51 -5.45 7.12 10.18
N LEU A 52 -6.64 7.06 9.56
CA LEU A 52 -7.92 7.40 10.20
C LEU A 52 -8.69 6.19 10.72
N ARG A 53 -8.05 5.02 10.86
CA ARG A 53 -8.56 3.98 11.78
C ARG A 53 -8.37 4.44 13.22
N GLY A 54 -9.12 5.48 13.58
CA GLY A 54 -9.23 5.99 14.93
C GLY A 54 -9.65 4.87 15.87
N ASN A 55 -9.30 5.06 17.13
CA ASN A 55 -9.73 4.21 18.24
C ASN A 55 -11.21 3.83 18.06
N PRO A 56 -11.59 2.53 18.00
CA PRO A 56 -12.95 2.10 17.70
C PRO A 56 -14.04 2.71 18.61
N ASP A 57 -13.62 3.27 19.74
CA ASP A 57 -14.48 3.93 20.71
C ASP A 57 -14.84 5.40 20.38
N LEU A 58 -14.13 6.04 19.44
CA LEU A 58 -14.34 7.43 19.08
C LEU A 58 -15.24 7.57 17.87
N ALA A 59 -16.37 8.26 18.05
CA ALA A 59 -17.32 8.60 17.01
C ALA A 59 -17.45 10.13 16.87
N GLY A 60 -17.74 10.56 15.64
CA GLY A 60 -18.11 11.94 15.33
C GLY A 60 -19.61 12.13 15.15
N VAL A 61 -20.00 13.30 14.66
CA VAL A 61 -21.41 13.68 14.42
C VAL A 61 -21.82 13.65 12.94
N GLY A 62 -20.91 13.26 12.05
CA GLY A 62 -21.15 13.14 10.60
C GLY A 62 -21.09 14.46 9.83
N ILE A 63 -20.25 15.39 10.26
CA ILE A 63 -20.00 16.66 9.56
C ILE A 63 -18.54 16.68 9.07
N PHE A 64 -18.34 17.05 7.82
CA PHE A 64 -17.02 17.38 7.27
C PHE A 64 -16.81 18.88 7.32
N PHE A 65 -15.79 19.30 8.06
CA PHE A 65 -15.38 20.69 8.16
C PHE A 65 -14.21 20.97 7.23
N GLN A 66 -14.23 22.14 6.60
CA GLN A 66 -13.10 22.69 5.84
C GLN A 66 -12.69 24.03 6.46
N GLN A 67 -11.39 24.25 6.58
CA GLN A 67 -10.87 25.54 7.04
C GLN A 67 -10.71 26.47 5.83
N SER A 68 -11.21 27.70 5.94
CA SER A 68 -11.04 28.70 4.87
C SER A 68 -9.58 29.14 4.78
N THR A 69 -9.04 29.26 3.57
CA THR A 69 -7.67 29.74 3.35
C THR A 69 -7.55 31.25 3.51
N LYS A 70 -8.66 31.98 3.31
CA LYS A 70 -8.71 33.44 3.41
C LYS A 70 -9.11 33.93 4.80
N ALA A 71 -9.86 33.12 5.53
CA ALA A 71 -10.40 33.48 6.83
C ALA A 71 -10.16 32.33 7.80
N SER A 72 -9.77 32.63 9.02
CA SER A 72 -9.34 31.64 10.02
C SER A 72 -10.50 30.87 10.68
N PHE A 73 -11.62 30.67 9.98
CA PHE A 73 -12.78 29.92 10.48
C PHE A 73 -12.96 28.57 9.75
N ALA A 74 -13.58 27.63 10.44
CA ALA A 74 -14.02 26.36 9.87
C ALA A 74 -15.49 26.46 9.44
N TYR A 75 -15.82 25.91 8.28
CA TYR A 75 -17.19 25.86 7.76
C TYR A 75 -17.57 24.44 7.36
N VAL A 76 -18.88 24.18 7.32
CA VAL A 76 -19.44 22.89 6.92
C VAL A 76 -19.25 22.70 5.42
N GLN A 77 -18.39 21.76 5.04
CA GLN A 77 -18.16 21.38 3.65
C GLN A 77 -19.22 20.39 3.18
N SER A 78 -19.48 19.34 3.98
CA SER A 78 -20.52 18.35 3.70
C SER A 78 -21.07 17.68 4.94
N ILE A 79 -22.27 17.12 4.81
CA ILE A 79 -22.99 16.40 5.87
C ILE A 79 -23.22 14.96 5.40
N ILE A 80 -22.93 13.98 6.26
CA ILE A 80 -23.13 12.56 5.97
C ILE A 80 -24.61 12.22 6.13
N HIS A 81 -25.21 11.61 5.10
CA HIS A 81 -26.62 11.20 5.16
C HIS A 81 -26.89 10.20 6.29
N GLY A 82 -28.00 10.38 7.00
CA GLY A 82 -28.40 9.54 8.14
C GLY A 82 -27.62 9.77 9.44
N SER A 83 -26.62 10.67 9.43
CA SER A 83 -25.87 11.06 10.63
C SER A 83 -26.69 11.93 11.59
N SER A 84 -26.16 12.18 12.79
CA SER A 84 -26.83 13.05 13.76
C SER A 84 -27.03 14.47 13.23
N ALA A 85 -26.06 14.98 12.45
CA ALA A 85 -26.14 16.30 11.86
C ALA A 85 -27.19 16.39 10.74
N ASP A 86 -27.30 15.36 9.89
CA ASP A 86 -28.32 15.30 8.83
C ASP A 86 -29.73 15.23 9.45
N ARG A 87 -29.90 14.36 10.45
CA ARG A 87 -31.19 14.18 11.15
C ARG A 87 -31.63 15.42 11.91
N CYS A 88 -30.73 16.30 12.33
CA CYS A 88 -31.12 17.53 13.01
C CYS A 88 -31.75 18.55 12.05
N GLY A 89 -31.39 18.53 10.75
CA GLY A 89 -31.94 19.41 9.71
C GLY A 89 -31.65 20.90 9.85
N LEU A 90 -31.03 21.34 10.96
CA LEU A 90 -30.72 22.75 11.23
C LEU A 90 -29.41 23.20 10.60
N ILE A 91 -28.43 22.29 10.48
CA ILE A 91 -27.09 22.57 9.93
C ILE A 91 -27.14 22.45 8.41
N GLN A 92 -26.56 23.43 7.72
CA GLN A 92 -26.51 23.50 6.26
C GLN A 92 -25.06 23.65 5.78
N HIS A 93 -24.84 23.34 4.50
CA HIS A 93 -23.57 23.59 3.84
C HIS A 93 -23.19 25.07 3.91
N GLY A 94 -21.95 25.36 4.29
CA GLY A 94 -21.43 26.72 4.43
C GLY A 94 -21.65 27.37 5.79
N ASP A 95 -22.40 26.76 6.71
CA ASP A 95 -22.52 27.26 8.09
C ASP A 95 -21.14 27.22 8.78
N GLN A 96 -20.83 28.23 9.58
CA GLN A 96 -19.52 28.43 10.20
C GLN A 96 -19.52 27.94 11.65
N LEU A 97 -18.47 27.23 12.06
CA LEU A 97 -18.34 26.76 13.43
C LEU A 97 -17.73 27.85 14.32
N VAL A 98 -18.47 28.28 15.35
CA VAL A 98 -18.07 29.33 16.29
C VAL A 98 -17.52 28.72 17.58
N ALA A 99 -18.26 27.80 18.20
CA ALA A 99 -17.87 27.20 19.48
C ALA A 99 -18.23 25.72 19.57
N VAL A 100 -17.48 24.99 20.41
CA VAL A 100 -17.70 23.57 20.70
C VAL A 100 -17.70 23.36 22.22
N ALA A 101 -18.63 22.55 22.72
CA ALA A 101 -18.69 22.11 24.11
C ALA A 101 -19.09 20.64 24.22
N GLU A 102 -18.61 19.97 25.27
CA GLU A 102 -19.18 18.69 25.70
C GLU A 102 -20.55 18.91 26.36
N ALA A 103 -21.34 17.83 26.44
CA ALA A 103 -22.62 17.84 27.14
C ALA A 103 -22.44 18.31 28.59
N GLY A 104 -23.13 19.40 28.96
CA GLY A 104 -23.03 20.01 30.29
C GLY A 104 -21.92 21.05 30.48
N GLU A 105 -20.99 21.24 29.52
CA GLU A 105 -19.93 22.26 29.61
C GLU A 105 -20.26 23.56 28.87
N TRP A 106 -19.63 24.67 29.27
CA TRP A 106 -19.78 25.96 28.57
C TRP A 106 -19.10 25.95 27.18
N PRO A 107 -19.77 26.44 26.11
CA PRO A 107 -19.20 26.52 24.77
C PRO A 107 -17.88 27.28 24.72
N ARG A 108 -16.83 26.67 24.18
CA ARG A 108 -15.52 27.32 23.99
C ARG A 108 -15.38 27.76 22.54
N ASN A 109 -15.07 29.05 22.33
CA ASN A 109 -14.81 29.58 20.98
C ASN A 109 -13.65 28.80 20.33
N VAL A 110 -13.85 28.39 19.07
CA VAL A 110 -12.88 27.66 18.25
C VAL A 110 -12.45 28.42 16.99
N GLU A 111 -12.95 29.65 16.78
CA GLU A 111 -12.50 30.54 15.72
C GLU A 111 -10.97 30.74 15.82
N GLY A 112 -10.26 30.58 14.70
CA GLY A 112 -8.80 30.67 14.65
C GLY A 112 -8.03 29.42 15.06
N GLN A 113 -8.68 28.39 15.63
CA GLN A 113 -8.00 27.14 15.98
C GLN A 113 -7.72 26.28 14.74
N ASN A 114 -6.69 25.46 14.82
CA ASN A 114 -6.40 24.48 13.77
C ASN A 114 -7.52 23.43 13.71
N LEU A 115 -7.92 23.04 12.50
CA LEU A 115 -8.95 22.04 12.25
C LEU A 115 -8.71 20.73 13.02
N HIS A 116 -7.45 20.34 13.25
CA HIS A 116 -7.11 19.17 14.05
C HIS A 116 -7.59 19.28 15.51
N MET A 117 -7.37 20.43 16.16
CA MET A 117 -7.83 20.67 17.54
C MET A 117 -9.35 20.73 17.66
N ILE A 118 -10.01 21.24 16.61
CA ILE A 118 -11.48 21.26 16.53
C ILE A 118 -12.00 19.83 16.43
N ARG A 119 -11.38 19.01 15.58
CA ARG A 119 -11.73 17.61 15.40
C ARG A 119 -11.68 16.84 16.72
N ASP A 120 -10.62 17.03 17.51
CA ASP A 120 -10.45 16.32 18.79
C ASP A 120 -11.52 16.69 19.83
N LYS A 121 -12.10 17.89 19.76
CA LYS A 121 -13.22 18.31 20.62
C LYS A 121 -14.58 17.76 20.15
N ILE A 122 -14.74 17.54 18.84
CA ILE A 122 -15.98 17.04 18.26
C ILE A 122 -16.05 15.51 18.36
N LEU A 123 -14.93 14.83 18.19
CA LEU A 123 -14.83 13.39 18.41
C LEU A 123 -14.95 13.06 19.90
N GLY A 124 -15.56 11.93 20.21
CA GLY A 124 -15.77 11.48 21.58
C GLY A 124 -16.43 10.10 21.61
N LYS A 125 -16.74 9.60 22.80
CA LYS A 125 -17.31 8.26 22.96
C LYS A 125 -18.62 8.11 22.19
N GLN A 126 -18.81 6.99 21.49
CA GLN A 126 -20.08 6.68 20.82
C GLN A 126 -21.27 6.71 21.81
N GLY A 127 -22.36 7.36 21.41
CA GLY A 127 -23.56 7.60 22.22
C GLY A 127 -23.48 8.82 23.15
N SER A 128 -22.34 9.50 23.23
CA SER A 128 -22.23 10.79 23.96
C SER A 128 -22.73 11.96 23.11
N PHE A 129 -22.96 13.11 23.73
CA PHE A 129 -23.47 14.31 23.05
C PHE A 129 -22.42 15.43 23.00
N VAL A 130 -22.46 16.22 21.93
CA VAL A 130 -21.65 17.42 21.73
C VAL A 130 -22.55 18.59 21.36
N ARG A 131 -22.23 19.78 21.86
CA ARG A 131 -22.93 21.02 21.52
C ARG A 131 -22.05 21.87 20.63
N LEU A 132 -22.61 22.26 19.48
CA LEU A 132 -21.95 23.11 18.50
C LEU A 132 -22.72 24.43 18.42
N GLN A 133 -22.00 25.55 18.49
CA GLN A 133 -22.54 26.85 18.11
C GLN A 133 -22.09 27.16 16.69
N MET A 134 -23.07 27.35 15.82
CA MET A 134 -22.89 27.57 14.39
C MET A 134 -23.37 28.99 14.03
N ARG A 135 -22.78 29.61 13.01
CA ARG A 135 -23.18 30.90 12.47
C ARG A 135 -23.53 30.76 11.00
N ARG A 136 -24.73 31.20 10.62
CA ARG A 136 -25.18 31.16 9.23
C ARG A 136 -24.65 32.38 8.47
N PRO A 137 -23.88 32.22 7.38
CA PRO A 137 -23.25 33.36 6.70
C PRO A 137 -24.25 34.32 6.04
N SER A 138 -25.46 33.86 5.69
CA SER A 138 -26.48 34.71 5.05
C SER A 138 -27.20 35.63 6.04
N THR A 139 -27.49 35.16 7.25
CA THR A 139 -28.24 35.93 8.27
C THR A 139 -27.35 36.48 9.38
N ASN A 140 -26.12 35.99 9.49
CA ASN A 140 -25.20 36.23 10.60
C ASN A 140 -25.76 35.81 11.98
N GLU A 141 -26.82 34.99 12.01
CA GLU A 141 -27.41 34.46 13.23
C GLU A 141 -26.57 33.31 13.77
N VAL A 142 -26.36 33.31 15.08
CA VAL A 142 -25.69 32.23 15.80
C VAL A 142 -26.76 31.35 16.44
N TYR A 143 -26.67 30.04 16.21
CA TYR A 143 -27.58 29.06 16.77
C TYR A 143 -26.80 27.88 17.36
N GLU A 144 -27.40 27.21 18.35
CA GLU A 144 -26.80 26.08 19.06
C GLU A 144 -27.52 24.78 18.67
N VAL A 145 -26.75 23.72 18.47
CA VAL A 145 -27.24 22.38 18.17
C VAL A 145 -26.55 21.35 19.05
N GLU A 146 -27.33 20.46 19.63
CA GLU A 146 -26.83 19.29 20.37
C GLU A 146 -26.94 18.05 19.50
N LEU A 147 -25.83 17.34 19.32
CA LEU A 147 -25.72 16.21 18.40
C LEU A 147 -25.17 15.00 19.13
N MET A 148 -25.69 13.81 18.79
CA MET A 148 -25.19 12.54 19.30
C MET A 148 -24.00 12.06 18.46
N ARG A 149 -22.92 11.67 19.12
CA ARG A 149 -21.74 11.06 18.49
C ARG A 149 -22.05 9.60 18.16
N GLY A 150 -21.92 9.20 16.90
CA GLY A 150 -22.19 7.83 16.50
C GLY A 150 -22.20 7.65 14.99
N SER A 151 -22.05 6.39 14.55
CA SER A 151 -22.27 6.04 13.14
C SER A 151 -23.77 6.13 12.81
N PRO A 152 -24.15 6.37 11.53
CA PRO A 152 -25.55 6.41 11.12
C PRO A 152 -26.34 5.16 11.54
N GLU A 153 -25.72 3.99 11.45
CA GLU A 153 -26.32 2.70 11.82
C GLU A 153 -26.58 2.62 13.33
N PHE A 154 -25.65 3.12 14.15
CA PHE A 154 -25.82 3.16 15.59
C PHE A 154 -26.97 4.09 16.02
N ILE A 155 -27.06 5.26 15.38
CA ILE A 155 -28.13 6.24 15.66
C ILE A 155 -29.50 5.64 15.32
N GLU A 156 -29.60 4.93 14.20
CA GLU A 156 -30.83 4.25 13.80
C GLU A 156 -31.26 3.18 14.80
N ILE A 157 -30.32 2.33 15.25
CA ILE A 157 -30.60 1.31 16.27
C ILE A 157 -31.07 1.95 17.57
N MET A 158 -30.45 3.07 17.98
CA MET A 158 -30.84 3.78 19.21
C MET A 158 -32.26 4.32 19.14
N HIS A 159 -32.67 4.92 18.02
CA HIS A 159 -34.05 5.41 17.84
C HIS A 159 -35.07 4.26 17.84
N VAL A 160 -34.76 3.15 17.16
CA VAL A 160 -35.63 1.97 17.19
C VAL A 160 -35.76 1.43 18.62
N SER A 161 -34.68 1.46 19.41
CA SER A 161 -34.71 1.01 20.80
C SER A 161 -35.53 1.92 21.72
N SER A 162 -35.56 3.24 21.50
CA SER A 162 -36.39 4.15 22.29
C SER A 162 -37.87 3.94 22.00
N ASP A 163 -38.23 3.78 20.72
CA ASP A 163 -39.61 3.54 20.30
C ASP A 163 -40.12 2.20 20.84
N LEU A 164 -39.26 1.18 20.86
CA LEU A 164 -39.59 -0.11 21.45
C LEU A 164 -39.79 -0.01 22.97
N LYS A 165 -38.95 0.76 23.68
CA LYS A 165 -39.12 1.00 25.12
C LYS A 165 -40.42 1.74 25.43
N GLU A 166 -40.76 2.76 24.65
CA GLU A 166 -42.01 3.51 24.85
C GLU A 166 -43.24 2.63 24.59
N LYS A 167 -43.22 1.83 23.50
CA LYS A 167 -44.27 0.84 23.24
C LYS A 167 -44.37 -0.22 24.34
N GLN A 168 -43.23 -0.65 24.89
CA GLN A 168 -43.21 -1.61 26.00
C GLN A 168 -43.82 -1.01 27.28
N ILE A 169 -43.52 0.25 27.61
CA ILE A 169 -44.12 0.95 28.75
C ILE A 169 -45.63 1.10 28.55
N SER A 170 -46.06 1.51 27.36
CA SER A 170 -47.48 1.63 27.02
C SER A 170 -48.23 0.29 27.09
N SER A 171 -47.62 -0.78 26.57
CA SER A 171 -48.18 -2.14 26.65
C SER A 171 -48.30 -2.62 28.10
N ASN A 172 -47.30 -2.35 28.94
CA ASN A 172 -47.34 -2.74 30.35
C ASN A 172 -48.43 -2.00 31.13
N ALA A 173 -48.61 -0.70 30.86
CA ALA A 173 -49.71 0.08 31.44
C ALA A 173 -51.09 -0.49 31.05
N ARG A 174 -51.24 -0.91 29.78
CA ARG A 174 -52.49 -1.51 29.31
C ARG A 174 -52.78 -2.87 29.94
N ILE A 175 -51.76 -3.70 30.15
CA ILE A 175 -51.89 -5.00 30.84
C ILE A 175 -52.39 -4.78 32.27
N GLN A 176 -51.79 -3.83 33.00
CA GLN A 176 -52.18 -3.52 34.37
C GLN A 176 -53.64 -3.03 34.47
N GLU A 177 -54.11 -2.26 33.49
CA GLU A 177 -55.51 -1.82 33.40
C GLU A 177 -56.45 -3.03 33.21
N LEU A 178 -56.14 -3.93 32.27
CA LEU A 178 -56.95 -5.12 32.01
C LEU A 178 -57.02 -6.07 33.21
N GLU A 179 -55.91 -6.24 33.93
CA GLU A 179 -55.86 -7.02 35.17
C GLU A 179 -56.80 -6.48 36.24
N SER A 180 -56.88 -5.14 36.39
CA SER A 180 -57.79 -4.49 37.33
C SER A 180 -59.27 -4.73 36.98
N GLN A 181 -59.63 -4.73 35.70
CA GLN A 181 -61.00 -4.97 35.23
C GLN A 181 -61.42 -6.43 35.49
N VAL A 182 -60.53 -7.39 35.21
CA VAL A 182 -60.79 -8.81 35.49
C VAL A 182 -60.97 -9.05 36.99
N ALA A 183 -60.20 -8.38 37.84
CA ALA A 183 -60.36 -8.49 39.29
C ALA A 183 -61.74 -8.00 39.76
N MET A 184 -62.24 -6.88 39.23
CA MET A 184 -63.58 -6.37 39.56
C MET A 184 -64.70 -7.32 39.11
N LEU A 185 -64.59 -7.89 37.91
CA LEU A 185 -65.58 -8.84 37.40
C LEU A 185 -65.65 -10.11 38.26
N ARG A 186 -64.51 -10.61 38.74
CA ARG A 186 -64.47 -11.75 39.67
C ARG A 186 -65.20 -11.42 40.97
N MET A 187 -64.91 -10.28 41.59
CA MET A 187 -65.62 -9.86 42.80
C MET A 187 -67.14 -9.74 42.61
N HIS A 188 -67.59 -9.30 41.44
CA HIS A 188 -69.03 -9.21 41.14
C HIS A 188 -69.66 -10.60 40.95
N SER A 189 -68.98 -11.51 40.27
CA SER A 189 -69.41 -12.90 40.11
C SER A 189 -69.57 -13.60 41.46
N ASP A 190 -68.59 -13.43 42.35
CA ASP A 190 -68.61 -14.05 43.69
C ASP A 190 -69.80 -13.56 44.52
N ARG A 191 -70.16 -12.26 44.41
CA ARG A 191 -71.34 -11.69 45.09
C ARG A 191 -72.64 -12.28 44.57
N LEU A 192 -72.77 -12.42 43.26
CA LEU A 192 -73.97 -13.01 42.65
C LEU A 192 -74.12 -14.47 43.05
N GLN A 193 -73.01 -15.22 43.08
CA GLN A 193 -73.01 -16.62 43.51
C GLN A 193 -73.40 -16.76 44.98
N ALA A 194 -72.93 -15.87 45.86
CA ALA A 194 -73.34 -15.83 47.26
C ALA A 194 -74.84 -15.52 47.44
N HIS A 195 -75.40 -14.62 46.63
CA HIS A 195 -76.85 -14.32 46.65
C HIS A 195 -77.70 -15.49 46.15
N ALA A 196 -77.23 -16.24 45.17
CA ALA A 196 -77.92 -17.43 44.68
C ALA A 196 -78.02 -18.53 45.76
N GLN A 197 -77.02 -18.65 46.64
CA GLN A 197 -77.01 -19.64 47.73
C GLN A 197 -77.98 -19.32 48.88
N THR A 198 -78.46 -18.07 49.02
CA THR A 198 -79.36 -17.69 50.12
C THR A 198 -80.85 -17.80 49.80
N VAL A 199 -81.22 -18.06 48.54
CA VAL A 199 -82.63 -18.21 48.14
C VAL A 199 -83.02 -19.68 48.22
N GLN A 200 -83.71 -20.08 49.28
CA GLN A 200 -84.37 -21.39 49.39
C GLN A 200 -85.58 -21.41 48.45
N VAL A 201 -85.60 -22.34 47.50
CA VAL A 201 -86.67 -22.49 46.50
C VAL A 201 -87.52 -23.70 46.91
N GLU A 202 -88.82 -23.45 47.17
CA GLU A 202 -89.85 -24.50 47.19
C GLU A 202 -89.97 -25.12 45.80
N GLU A 203 -89.98 -26.45 45.74
CA GLU A 203 -89.84 -27.20 44.49
C GLU A 203 -91.11 -27.16 43.61
N ASP A 204 -91.09 -26.34 42.57
CA ASP A 204 -92.08 -26.27 41.48
C ASP A 204 -91.86 -27.46 40.50
N PRO A 205 -92.89 -28.23 40.09
CA PRO A 205 -92.76 -29.40 39.21
C PRO A 205 -92.17 -29.16 37.80
N ARG A 206 -91.80 -27.92 37.46
CA ARG A 206 -90.97 -27.58 36.28
C ARG A 206 -89.47 -27.79 36.51
N ILE A 207 -89.06 -28.15 37.71
CA ILE A 207 -87.66 -28.30 38.12
C ILE A 207 -86.94 -29.44 37.38
N GLY A 208 -87.60 -30.56 37.08
CA GLY A 208 -86.96 -31.68 36.37
C GLY A 208 -86.26 -31.30 35.04
N PRO A 209 -86.95 -30.67 34.07
CA PRO A 209 -86.29 -30.23 32.83
C PRO A 209 -85.25 -29.11 33.07
N LEU A 210 -85.42 -28.31 34.13
CA LEU A 210 -84.44 -27.28 34.53
C LEU A 210 -83.19 -27.89 35.16
N GLU A 211 -83.31 -28.99 35.91
CA GLU A 211 -82.19 -29.75 36.46
C GLU A 211 -81.42 -30.48 35.35
N GLU A 212 -82.11 -31.00 34.34
CA GLU A 212 -81.46 -31.54 33.13
C GLU A 212 -80.72 -30.44 32.36
N GLU A 213 -81.31 -29.25 32.18
CA GLU A 213 -80.62 -28.11 31.55
C GLU A 213 -79.43 -27.63 32.41
N LEU A 214 -79.58 -27.57 33.73
CA LEU A 214 -78.52 -27.19 34.67
C LEU A 214 -77.37 -28.21 34.62
N SER A 215 -77.70 -29.50 34.61
CA SER A 215 -76.76 -30.62 34.45
C SER A 215 -75.99 -30.51 33.13
N ALA A 216 -76.70 -30.29 32.01
CA ALA A 216 -76.08 -30.09 30.71
C ALA A 216 -75.14 -28.87 30.70
N ARG A 217 -75.55 -27.75 31.32
CA ARG A 217 -74.70 -26.56 31.44
C ARG A 217 -73.50 -26.77 32.36
N MET A 218 -73.65 -27.55 33.43
CA MET A 218 -72.54 -27.92 34.30
C MET A 218 -71.52 -28.79 33.56
N GLU A 219 -71.97 -29.72 32.73
CA GLU A 219 -71.09 -30.54 31.89
C GLU A 219 -70.37 -29.69 30.83
N ASP A 220 -71.07 -28.74 30.20
CA ASP A 220 -70.45 -27.77 29.28
C ASP A 220 -69.42 -26.88 29.99
N LEU A 221 -69.71 -26.42 31.22
CA LEU A 221 -68.77 -25.68 32.05
C LEU A 221 -67.52 -26.52 32.35
N ARG A 222 -67.68 -27.81 32.65
CA ARG A 222 -66.56 -28.75 32.85
C ARG A 222 -65.70 -28.89 31.60
N ARG A 223 -66.32 -29.04 30.43
CA ARG A 223 -65.60 -29.08 29.14
C ARG A 223 -64.86 -27.78 28.85
N PHE A 224 -65.48 -26.64 29.16
CA PHE A 224 -64.82 -25.34 29.05
C PHE A 224 -63.63 -25.21 30.00
N GLU A 225 -63.75 -25.71 31.23
CA GLU A 225 -62.67 -25.72 32.20
C GLU A 225 -61.51 -26.63 31.75
N GLU A 226 -61.80 -27.83 31.28
CA GLU A 226 -60.79 -28.73 30.69
C GLU A 226 -60.12 -28.11 29.46
N MET A 227 -60.89 -27.46 28.59
CA MET A 227 -60.35 -26.74 27.43
C MET A 227 -59.44 -25.59 27.85
N LEU A 228 -59.81 -24.82 28.89
CA LEU A 228 -58.98 -23.75 29.44
C LEU A 228 -57.69 -24.30 30.07
N LEU A 229 -57.76 -25.43 30.76
CA LEU A 229 -56.58 -26.10 31.32
C LEU A 229 -55.66 -26.61 30.21
N ALA A 230 -56.19 -27.28 29.20
CA ALA A 230 -55.43 -27.72 28.03
C ALA A 230 -54.79 -26.54 27.28
N SER A 231 -55.53 -25.43 27.14
CA SER A 231 -54.99 -24.20 26.56
C SER A 231 -53.86 -23.61 27.39
N LYS A 232 -53.98 -23.60 28.73
CA LYS A 232 -52.91 -23.13 29.63
C LYS A 232 -51.67 -24.02 29.53
N GLU A 233 -51.84 -25.34 29.50
CA GLU A 233 -50.71 -26.26 29.37
C GLU A 233 -50.00 -26.06 28.03
N LYS A 234 -50.75 -25.92 26.94
CA LYS A 234 -50.17 -25.60 25.62
C LYS A 234 -49.40 -24.28 25.62
N THR A 235 -49.87 -23.26 26.34
CA THR A 235 -49.12 -22.00 26.48
C THR A 235 -47.84 -22.18 27.31
N ARG A 236 -47.88 -23.01 28.36
CA ARG A 236 -46.71 -23.34 29.19
C ARG A 236 -45.66 -24.10 28.37
N GLU A 237 -46.07 -25.10 27.59
CA GLU A 237 -45.18 -25.82 26.67
C GLU A 237 -44.55 -24.88 25.63
N ALA A 238 -45.34 -23.96 25.06
CA ALA A 238 -44.83 -22.97 24.10
C ALA A 238 -43.80 -22.03 24.74
N ILE A 239 -44.01 -21.61 26.00
CA ILE A 239 -43.04 -20.79 26.74
C ILE A 239 -41.74 -21.58 26.98
N LEU A 240 -41.83 -22.84 27.44
CA LEU A 240 -40.65 -23.69 27.65
C LEU A 240 -39.87 -23.93 26.36
N ALA A 241 -40.57 -24.15 25.24
CA ALA A 241 -39.93 -24.29 23.93
C ALA A 241 -39.23 -22.98 23.52
N ARG A 242 -39.88 -21.83 23.72
CA ARG A 242 -39.29 -20.52 23.44
C ARG A 242 -38.04 -20.26 24.28
N ASP A 243 -38.06 -20.59 25.56
CA ASP A 243 -36.94 -20.37 26.47
C ASP A 243 -35.76 -21.28 26.11
N LYS A 244 -36.03 -22.54 25.71
CA LYS A 244 -35.00 -23.44 25.17
C LYS A 244 -34.37 -22.91 23.88
N PHE A 245 -35.16 -22.35 22.97
CA PHE A 245 -34.62 -21.70 21.77
C PHE A 245 -33.80 -20.46 22.11
N ALA A 246 -34.21 -19.66 23.10
CA ALA A 246 -33.46 -18.50 23.55
C ALA A 246 -32.09 -18.89 24.12
N GLU A 247 -32.01 -20.01 24.86
CA GLU A 247 -30.76 -20.58 25.36
C GLU A 247 -29.84 -21.04 24.23
N GLN A 248 -30.36 -21.79 23.24
CA GLN A 248 -29.60 -22.16 22.04
C GLN A 248 -29.09 -20.94 21.27
N LEU A 249 -29.88 -19.88 21.17
CA LEU A 249 -29.51 -18.66 20.47
C LEU A 249 -28.40 -17.89 21.22
N LYS A 250 -28.37 -18.00 22.56
CA LYS A 250 -27.29 -17.47 23.39
C LYS A 250 -25.99 -18.22 23.17
N ASP A 251 -26.03 -19.55 23.08
CA ASP A 251 -24.85 -20.39 22.82
C ASP A 251 -24.25 -20.10 21.43
N VAL A 252 -25.10 -20.05 20.40
CA VAL A 252 -24.68 -19.70 19.03
C VAL A 252 -24.08 -18.30 18.99
N LYS A 253 -24.63 -17.36 19.76
CA LYS A 253 -24.07 -16.00 19.86
C LYS A 253 -22.69 -16.00 20.50
N SER A 254 -22.48 -16.76 21.59
CA SER A 254 -21.15 -16.89 22.19
C SER A 254 -20.14 -17.54 21.27
N ASP A 255 -20.54 -18.56 20.50
CA ASP A 255 -19.66 -19.18 19.49
C ASP A 255 -19.29 -18.21 18.37
N PHE A 256 -20.25 -17.38 17.93
CA PHE A 256 -20.00 -16.35 16.95
C PHE A 256 -19.02 -15.28 17.45
N ASP A 257 -19.18 -14.84 18.70
CA ASP A 257 -18.26 -13.87 19.32
C ASP A 257 -16.84 -14.45 19.46
N LEU A 258 -16.71 -15.73 19.83
CA LEU A 258 -15.42 -16.44 19.88
C LEU A 258 -14.79 -16.57 18.49
N LEU A 259 -15.59 -16.87 17.45
CA LEU A 259 -15.10 -16.96 16.08
C LEU A 259 -14.64 -15.59 15.56
N LYS A 260 -15.34 -14.52 15.94
CA LYS A 260 -14.97 -13.14 15.61
C LYS A 260 -13.63 -12.74 16.26
N GLU A 261 -13.40 -13.12 17.51
CA GLU A 261 -12.12 -12.92 18.20
C GLU A 261 -10.98 -13.69 17.50
N LYS A 262 -11.17 -14.97 17.19
CA LYS A 262 -10.19 -15.78 16.44
C LYS A 262 -9.87 -15.18 15.07
N LEU A 263 -10.86 -14.66 14.37
CA LEU A 263 -10.67 -13.97 13.09
C LEU A 263 -9.86 -12.68 13.25
N SER A 264 -10.04 -11.95 14.35
CA SER A 264 -9.23 -10.76 14.67
C SER A 264 -7.77 -11.14 14.89
N LEU A 265 -7.51 -12.14 15.72
CA LEU A 265 -6.15 -12.63 15.99
C LEU A 265 -5.45 -13.15 14.72
N SER A 266 -6.18 -13.88 13.88
CA SER A 266 -5.64 -14.36 12.60
C SER A 266 -5.26 -13.22 11.65
N LYS A 267 -6.04 -12.13 11.61
CA LYS A 267 -5.71 -10.93 10.81
C LYS A 267 -4.50 -10.18 11.36
N GLU A 268 -4.33 -10.14 12.68
CA GLU A 268 -3.13 -9.56 13.31
C GLU A 268 -1.88 -10.38 12.99
N GLU A 269 -1.98 -11.70 13.04
CA GLU A 269 -0.88 -12.61 12.66
C GLU A 269 -0.52 -12.47 11.17
N GLU A 270 -1.52 -12.42 10.29
CA GLU A 270 -1.30 -12.14 8.86
C GLU A 270 -0.59 -10.80 8.65
N SER A 271 -1.02 -9.75 9.36
CA SER A 271 -0.38 -8.44 9.30
C SER A 271 1.07 -8.50 9.74
N ARG A 272 1.39 -9.24 10.82
CA ARG A 272 2.78 -9.43 11.27
C ARG A 272 3.64 -10.14 10.22
N LEU A 273 3.12 -11.22 9.62
CA LEU A 273 3.82 -11.97 8.57
C LEU A 273 4.04 -11.13 7.30
N VAL A 274 3.12 -10.23 6.95
CA VAL A 274 3.31 -9.29 5.84
C VAL A 274 4.47 -8.33 6.14
N HIS A 275 4.53 -7.73 7.33
CA HIS A 275 5.64 -6.84 7.71
C HIS A 275 6.99 -7.58 7.75
N GLU A 276 7.01 -8.82 8.23
CA GLU A 276 8.22 -9.66 8.23
C GLU A 276 8.70 -9.93 6.79
N ASN A 277 7.79 -10.28 5.88
CA ASN A 277 8.12 -10.48 4.47
C ASN A 277 8.64 -9.20 3.79
N GLU A 278 8.08 -8.04 4.10
CA GLU A 278 8.58 -6.75 3.61
C GLU A 278 9.99 -6.45 4.12
N SER A 279 10.25 -6.72 5.40
CA SER A 279 11.58 -6.60 6.00
C SER A 279 12.61 -7.52 5.33
N LEU A 280 12.27 -8.80 5.16
CA LEU A 280 13.11 -9.78 4.46
C LEU A 280 13.38 -9.39 3.00
N LYS A 281 12.39 -8.86 2.30
CA LYS A 281 12.55 -8.33 0.93
C LYS A 281 13.52 -7.14 0.89
N GLY A 282 13.49 -6.28 1.91
CA GLY A 282 14.47 -5.22 2.12
C GLY A 282 15.89 -5.77 2.29
N GLN A 283 16.07 -6.76 3.16
CA GLN A 283 17.37 -7.43 3.38
C GLN A 283 17.90 -8.11 2.12
N ILE A 284 17.05 -8.82 1.36
CA ILE A 284 17.42 -9.44 0.08
C ILE A 284 17.88 -8.39 -0.93
N SER A 285 17.24 -7.22 -0.96
CA SER A 285 17.61 -6.12 -1.86
C SER A 285 18.98 -5.54 -1.51
N LEU A 286 19.28 -5.39 -0.22
CA LEU A 286 20.59 -4.95 0.27
C LEU A 286 21.69 -5.98 -0.07
N LEU A 287 21.47 -7.26 0.22
CA LEU A 287 22.41 -8.33 -0.12
C LEU A 287 22.66 -8.42 -1.63
N LYS A 288 21.63 -8.23 -2.45
CA LYS A 288 21.76 -8.19 -3.91
C LYS A 288 22.64 -7.02 -4.36
N HIS A 289 22.50 -5.86 -3.74
CA HIS A 289 23.35 -4.70 -4.04
C HIS A 289 24.80 -4.95 -3.61
N GLU A 290 25.04 -5.50 -2.42
CA GLU A 290 26.37 -5.87 -1.94
C GLU A 290 27.05 -6.87 -2.88
N MET A 291 26.31 -7.89 -3.34
CA MET A 291 26.81 -8.85 -4.34
C MET A 291 27.20 -8.17 -5.67
N GLN A 292 26.45 -7.17 -6.12
CA GLN A 292 26.79 -6.42 -7.34
C GLN A 292 28.06 -5.59 -7.17
N VAL A 293 28.23 -4.95 -6.02
CA VAL A 293 29.44 -4.18 -5.70
C VAL A 293 30.67 -5.08 -5.65
N LEU A 294 30.59 -6.21 -4.95
CA LEU A 294 31.68 -7.19 -4.87
C LEU A 294 32.04 -7.75 -6.26
N ASN A 295 31.05 -8.01 -7.12
CA ASN A 295 31.31 -8.47 -8.47
C ASN A 295 32.00 -7.41 -9.34
N ALA A 296 31.60 -6.14 -9.21
CA ALA A 296 32.27 -5.02 -9.89
C ALA A 296 33.72 -4.85 -9.41
N GLU A 297 33.97 -4.99 -8.10
CA GLU A 297 35.33 -4.96 -7.54
C GLU A 297 36.19 -6.12 -8.07
N LEU A 298 35.62 -7.31 -8.17
CA LEU A 298 36.30 -8.48 -8.71
C LEU A 298 36.67 -8.27 -10.19
N GLN A 299 35.76 -7.73 -11.01
CA GLN A 299 36.04 -7.35 -12.40
C GLN A 299 37.12 -6.28 -12.52
N SER A 300 37.15 -5.30 -11.62
CA SER A 300 38.22 -4.29 -11.60
C SER A 300 39.57 -4.93 -11.25
N LYS A 301 39.59 -5.87 -10.29
CA LYS A 301 40.82 -6.59 -9.90
C LYS A 301 41.34 -7.49 -11.03
N THR A 302 40.46 -8.16 -11.78
CA THR A 302 40.88 -8.97 -12.94
C THR A 302 41.48 -8.08 -14.02
N LYS A 303 40.87 -6.93 -14.32
CA LYS A 303 41.41 -5.97 -15.29
C LYS A 303 42.78 -5.44 -14.86
N ASN A 304 42.93 -5.04 -13.60
CA ASN A 304 44.22 -4.61 -13.06
C ASN A 304 45.28 -5.73 -13.12
N SER A 305 44.87 -6.98 -12.93
CA SER A 305 45.76 -8.14 -13.08
C SER A 305 46.24 -8.33 -14.51
N GLU A 306 45.35 -8.16 -15.50
CA GLU A 306 45.71 -8.21 -16.93
C GLU A 306 46.65 -7.06 -17.32
N GLU A 307 46.39 -5.84 -16.84
CA GLU A 307 47.26 -4.68 -17.05
C GLU A 307 48.65 -4.92 -16.42
N ASN A 308 48.69 -5.49 -15.22
CA ASN A 308 49.96 -5.86 -14.57
C ASN A 308 50.70 -6.94 -15.37
N GLU A 309 50.02 -7.95 -15.90
CA GLU A 309 50.64 -8.97 -16.75
C GLU A 309 51.22 -8.35 -18.04
N ALA A 310 50.50 -7.40 -18.66
CA ALA A 310 50.98 -6.67 -19.82
C ALA A 310 52.23 -5.84 -19.52
N LEU A 311 52.26 -5.14 -18.37
CA LEU A 311 53.43 -4.40 -17.91
C LEU A 311 54.63 -5.32 -17.64
N VAL A 312 54.41 -6.50 -17.05
CA VAL A 312 55.47 -7.50 -16.84
C VAL A 312 56.07 -7.95 -18.17
N LYS A 313 55.24 -8.23 -19.18
CA LYS A 313 55.72 -8.57 -20.54
C LYS A 313 56.52 -7.42 -21.17
N GLN A 314 56.08 -6.17 -21.00
CA GLN A 314 56.82 -5.01 -21.50
C GLN A 314 58.20 -4.85 -20.82
N ILE A 315 58.26 -5.06 -19.50
CA ILE A 315 59.53 -5.04 -18.75
C ILE A 315 60.49 -6.13 -19.27
N GLU A 316 59.97 -7.31 -19.59
CA GLU A 316 60.77 -8.41 -20.13
C GLU A 316 61.36 -8.08 -21.52
N VAL A 317 60.57 -7.46 -22.40
CA VAL A 317 61.06 -6.94 -23.69
C VAL A 317 62.17 -5.91 -23.48
N LEU A 318 61.95 -4.90 -22.63
CA LEU A 318 62.96 -3.87 -22.34
C LEU A 318 64.25 -4.46 -21.74
N ARG A 319 64.14 -5.49 -20.89
CA ARG A 319 65.31 -6.21 -20.37
C ARG A 319 66.09 -6.90 -21.48
N SER A 320 65.42 -7.53 -22.44
CA SER A 320 66.06 -8.17 -23.60
C SER A 320 66.75 -7.16 -24.51
N GLU A 321 66.15 -5.99 -24.72
CA GLU A 321 66.74 -4.88 -25.48
C GLU A 321 67.99 -4.32 -24.80
N LEU A 322 67.92 -4.07 -23.48
CA LEU A 322 69.06 -3.64 -22.68
C LEU A 322 70.22 -4.65 -22.73
N GLN A 323 69.91 -5.95 -22.71
CA GLN A 323 70.94 -6.98 -22.86
C GLN A 323 71.58 -6.94 -24.25
N SER A 324 70.78 -6.78 -25.32
CA SER A 324 71.29 -6.62 -26.68
C SER A 324 72.16 -5.37 -26.84
N ILE A 325 71.80 -4.26 -26.20
CA ILE A 325 72.62 -3.03 -26.18
C ILE A 325 73.95 -3.29 -25.47
N LYS A 326 73.93 -3.92 -24.28
CA LYS A 326 75.16 -4.28 -23.55
C LYS A 326 76.10 -5.16 -24.39
N GLU A 327 75.56 -6.13 -25.13
CA GLU A 327 76.37 -6.96 -26.04
C GLU A 327 76.96 -6.17 -27.21
N ARG A 328 76.20 -5.23 -27.78
CA ARG A 328 76.69 -4.32 -28.83
C ARG A 328 77.80 -3.40 -28.30
N ASP A 329 77.63 -2.83 -27.11
CA ASP A 329 78.63 -1.97 -26.46
C ASP A 329 79.90 -2.77 -26.14
N ALA A 330 79.77 -4.01 -25.64
CA ALA A 330 80.91 -4.89 -25.43
C ALA A 330 81.68 -5.18 -26.73
N LYS A 331 80.97 -5.46 -27.84
CA LYS A 331 81.58 -5.65 -29.17
C LYS A 331 82.26 -4.38 -29.67
N LEU A 332 81.64 -3.21 -29.51
CA LEU A 332 82.24 -1.92 -29.87
C LEU A 332 83.50 -1.65 -29.05
N GLY A 333 83.49 -1.93 -27.75
CA GLY A 333 84.67 -1.85 -26.88
C GLY A 333 85.81 -2.78 -27.35
N GLN A 334 85.50 -4.01 -27.74
CA GLN A 334 86.48 -4.94 -28.33
C GLN A 334 87.05 -4.42 -29.67
N ARG A 335 86.21 -3.86 -30.54
CA ARG A 335 86.63 -3.24 -31.80
C ARG A 335 87.52 -2.02 -31.57
N LEU A 336 87.19 -1.18 -30.59
CA LEU A 336 87.98 0.00 -30.25
C LEU A 336 89.35 -0.41 -29.68
N THR A 337 89.40 -1.38 -28.77
CA THR A 337 90.68 -1.87 -28.20
C THR A 337 91.55 -2.59 -29.20
N SER A 338 90.97 -3.33 -30.16
CA SER A 338 91.72 -3.92 -31.28
C SER A 338 92.20 -2.85 -32.25
N GLY A 339 91.38 -1.84 -32.56
CA GLY A 339 91.78 -0.67 -33.35
C GLY A 339 92.96 0.09 -32.72
N HIS A 340 92.89 0.38 -31.41
CA HIS A 340 94.01 1.00 -30.68
C HIS A 340 95.30 0.15 -30.74
N ARG A 341 95.19 -1.17 -30.62
CA ARG A 341 96.35 -2.08 -30.78
C ARG A 341 96.92 -2.02 -32.19
N ALA A 342 96.08 -2.02 -33.22
CA ALA A 342 96.50 -1.93 -34.60
C ALA A 342 97.21 -0.59 -34.90
N ILE A 343 96.68 0.53 -34.40
CA ILE A 343 97.32 1.85 -34.52
C ILE A 343 98.66 1.86 -33.78
N ALA A 344 98.72 1.35 -32.55
CA ALA A 344 99.97 1.28 -31.79
C ALA A 344 101.03 0.43 -32.49
N GLN A 345 100.63 -0.69 -33.09
CA GLN A 345 101.50 -1.53 -33.90
C GLN A 345 101.98 -0.82 -35.17
N ALA A 346 101.07 -0.17 -35.91
CA ALA A 346 101.42 0.61 -37.10
C ALA A 346 102.38 1.77 -36.76
N MET A 347 102.18 2.45 -35.63
CA MET A 347 103.12 3.47 -35.14
C MET A 347 104.49 2.88 -34.82
N LYS A 348 104.54 1.69 -34.21
CA LYS A 348 105.80 0.98 -33.94
C LYS A 348 106.51 0.57 -35.22
N GLU A 349 105.77 0.07 -36.21
CA GLU A 349 106.29 -0.27 -37.54
C GLU A 349 106.79 0.97 -38.28
N GLN A 350 106.05 2.09 -38.22
CA GLN A 350 106.47 3.37 -38.78
C GLN A 350 107.74 3.91 -38.11
N GLN A 351 107.84 3.81 -36.78
CA GLN A 351 109.07 4.17 -36.05
C GLN A 351 110.24 3.28 -36.45
N ALA A 352 110.01 1.97 -36.60
CA ALA A 352 111.04 1.03 -37.07
C ALA A 352 111.46 1.32 -38.52
N ALA A 353 110.52 1.63 -39.42
CA ALA A 353 110.78 2.03 -40.79
C ALA A 353 111.52 3.38 -40.86
N ALA A 354 111.15 4.35 -40.03
CA ALA A 354 111.85 5.63 -39.90
C ALA A 354 113.28 5.43 -39.37
N ALA A 355 113.47 4.53 -38.40
CA ALA A 355 114.80 4.17 -37.91
C ALA A 355 115.64 3.47 -38.99
N ALA A 356 115.06 2.53 -39.74
CA ALA A 356 115.74 1.89 -40.88
C ALA A 356 116.06 2.89 -41.99
N ALA A 357 115.19 3.86 -42.27
CA ALA A 357 115.47 4.95 -43.19
C ALA A 357 116.62 5.84 -42.69
N LEU A 358 116.73 6.07 -41.38
CA LEU A 358 117.88 6.74 -40.76
C LEU A 358 119.19 5.93 -40.87
N GLU A 359 119.12 4.60 -40.93
CA GLU A 359 120.30 3.75 -41.21
C GLU A 359 120.69 3.73 -42.70
N ILE A 360 119.71 3.90 -43.60
CA ILE A 360 119.94 3.99 -45.06
C ILE A 360 120.41 5.40 -45.45
N LEU A 361 120.01 6.45 -44.73
CA LEU A 361 120.36 7.84 -45.01
C LEU A 361 121.87 8.10 -45.20
N PRO A 362 122.80 7.52 -44.40
CA PRO A 362 124.24 7.61 -44.66
C PRO A 362 124.68 7.00 -46.00
N SER A 363 124.01 5.93 -46.45
CA SER A 363 124.28 5.30 -47.74
C SER A 363 123.69 6.11 -48.90
N PHE A 364 122.55 6.77 -48.69
CA PHE A 364 122.03 7.75 -49.64
C PHE A 364 122.89 9.01 -49.65
N ASP A 365 123.46 9.47 -48.54
CA ASP A 365 124.45 10.56 -48.55
C ASP A 365 125.75 10.14 -49.24
N LEU A 366 126.15 8.85 -49.22
CA LEU A 366 127.25 8.33 -50.04
C LEU A 366 126.91 8.26 -51.55
N ILE A 367 125.69 7.87 -51.90
CA ILE A 367 125.22 7.82 -53.30
C ILE A 367 124.93 9.22 -53.84
N HIS A 368 124.38 10.11 -53.03
CA HIS A 368 124.06 11.49 -53.38
C HIS A 368 125.33 12.36 -53.35
N SER A 369 126.33 12.09 -52.49
CA SER A 369 127.66 12.70 -52.62
C SER A 369 128.46 12.17 -53.81
N SER A 370 128.26 10.92 -54.25
CA SER A 370 128.87 10.36 -55.47
C SER A 370 128.10 10.68 -56.77
N MET A 371 126.81 10.97 -56.70
CA MET A 371 126.01 11.47 -57.84
C MET A 371 126.09 12.99 -57.97
N LEU A 372 126.07 13.76 -56.88
CA LEU A 372 126.24 15.24 -56.94
C LEU A 372 127.68 15.65 -57.29
N SER A 373 128.67 14.75 -57.15
CA SER A 373 130.00 14.92 -57.73
C SER A 373 130.07 14.57 -59.23
N ASN A 374 129.09 13.85 -59.78
CA ASN A 374 129.04 13.46 -61.20
C ASN A 374 127.96 14.16 -62.04
N LEU A 375 127.02 14.89 -61.44
CA LEU A 375 125.93 15.57 -62.16
C LEU A 375 125.81 17.06 -61.79
N ARG A 376 126.97 17.72 -61.56
CA ARG A 376 127.12 19.19 -61.58
C ARG A 376 127.59 19.74 -62.95
N ALA A 377 127.47 18.92 -63.99
CA ALA A 377 127.75 19.27 -65.38
C ALA A 377 126.70 18.61 -66.29
N ASN A 378 125.48 19.15 -66.35
CA ASN A 378 124.77 19.39 -67.62
C ASN A 378 123.35 19.95 -67.41
N SER A 379 123.21 21.19 -67.90
CA SER A 379 122.08 21.80 -68.61
C SER A 379 120.67 21.20 -68.44
N ASN A 380 119.72 21.98 -67.94
CA ASN A 380 118.85 22.90 -68.69
C ASN A 380 117.93 22.23 -69.73
N LEU A 381 116.61 22.37 -69.53
CA LEU A 381 115.46 22.48 -70.46
C LEU A 381 114.24 21.79 -69.82
N GLN A 382 113.16 22.48 -69.43
CA GLN A 382 112.11 23.19 -70.18
C GLN A 382 110.78 22.40 -70.19
N GLN A 383 109.72 23.14 -69.88
CA GLN A 383 108.38 23.13 -70.52
C GLN A 383 107.25 22.20 -70.05
N HIS A 384 106.11 22.88 -69.77
CA HIS A 384 104.71 22.60 -70.15
C HIS A 384 104.06 21.31 -69.59
N SER A 385 102.75 21.17 -69.31
CA SER A 385 101.47 21.83 -69.66
C SER A 385 100.42 21.33 -68.64
N GLU A 386 99.35 22.08 -68.32
CA GLU A 386 97.93 21.77 -68.66
C GLU A 386 97.42 20.39 -68.17
N HIS A 387 96.22 20.14 -67.64
CA HIS A 387 94.89 20.70 -67.87
C HIS A 387 93.90 20.02 -66.87
N SER A 388 92.74 20.64 -66.61
CA SER A 388 91.38 20.05 -66.47
C SER A 388 91.18 18.68 -65.79
N THR A 389 90.19 18.46 -64.92
CA THR A 389 88.75 18.28 -65.27
C THR A 389 87.98 18.13 -63.93
N LYS A 390 87.01 18.96 -63.52
CA LYS A 390 85.59 19.12 -63.93
C LYS A 390 84.64 17.98 -63.53
N MET A 391 83.51 18.40 -62.91
CA MET A 391 82.18 17.75 -62.81
C MET A 391 82.07 16.52 -61.88
N ALA A 392 80.94 16.16 -61.27
CA ALA A 392 79.55 16.55 -61.47
C ALA A 392 78.69 16.24 -60.24
N ASP A 393 77.60 17.00 -60.14
CA ASP A 393 76.27 16.73 -59.57
C ASP A 393 75.87 15.28 -59.25
N ASN A 394 75.13 15.11 -58.14
CA ASN A 394 73.80 14.48 -58.16
C ASN A 394 73.08 14.59 -56.80
N GLU A 395 72.15 15.54 -56.71
CA GLU A 395 70.85 15.30 -56.06
C GLU A 395 70.04 14.36 -56.99
N PRO A 396 69.05 13.54 -56.54
CA PRO A 396 67.75 14.14 -56.16
C PRO A 396 66.84 13.34 -55.19
N THR A 397 65.73 14.00 -54.84
CA THR A 397 64.35 13.47 -54.67
C THR A 397 63.87 12.85 -53.34
N ARG A 398 63.03 13.65 -52.66
CA ARG A 398 61.59 13.46 -52.34
C ARG A 398 61.11 12.14 -51.70
N GLN A 399 60.45 12.28 -50.55
CA GLN A 399 59.00 12.02 -50.29
C GLN A 399 58.66 12.53 -48.87
N LYS A 400 57.92 13.63 -48.68
CA LYS A 400 56.45 13.74 -48.48
C LYS A 400 55.81 12.67 -47.58
N LEU A 401 55.28 13.11 -46.43
CA LEU A 401 53.92 12.90 -45.85
C LEU A 401 53.90 13.63 -44.48
N TYR A 402 53.27 14.80 -44.33
CA TYR A 402 51.86 15.04 -43.92
C TYR A 402 51.37 14.23 -42.72
N SER A 403 51.22 14.92 -41.57
CA SER A 403 49.99 15.08 -40.74
C SER A 403 50.40 15.60 -39.34
N THR A 404 50.10 16.84 -38.92
CA THR A 404 48.87 17.27 -38.20
C THR A 404 48.49 16.27 -37.10
N SER A 405 48.47 16.58 -35.80
CA SER A 405 47.66 17.58 -35.05
C SER A 405 48.07 17.46 -33.56
N SER A 406 48.33 18.50 -32.76
CA SER A 406 47.47 19.54 -32.18
C SER A 406 46.14 19.07 -31.55
N SER A 407 45.81 19.68 -30.40
CA SER A 407 44.48 19.76 -29.74
C SER A 407 44.13 18.58 -28.80
N ALA A 408 44.16 18.73 -27.47
CA ALA A 408 43.17 19.38 -26.57
C ALA A 408 42.58 18.26 -25.68
N ALA A 409 42.66 18.31 -24.35
CA ALA A 409 41.87 19.18 -23.48
C ALA A 409 40.38 19.16 -23.84
N SER A 410 39.64 18.15 -23.39
CA SER A 410 38.22 18.29 -23.06
C SER A 410 37.74 17.13 -22.18
N SER A 411 37.38 17.47 -20.95
CA SER A 411 36.19 17.02 -20.22
C SER A 411 35.56 15.66 -20.56
N GLU A 412 35.50 14.77 -19.58
CA GLU A 412 34.22 14.14 -19.23
C GLU A 412 34.24 13.66 -17.77
N ASN A 413 33.83 14.58 -16.88
CA ASN A 413 33.25 14.22 -15.59
C ASN A 413 31.90 13.56 -15.88
N LYS A 414 31.82 12.23 -15.77
CA LYS A 414 30.54 11.55 -15.60
C LYS A 414 30.24 11.42 -14.10
N LEU A 415 29.60 12.48 -13.60
CA LEU A 415 28.67 12.37 -12.49
C LEU A 415 27.51 11.49 -12.95
N GLN A 416 27.48 10.23 -12.52
CA GLN A 416 26.23 9.48 -12.44
C GLN A 416 25.62 9.74 -11.08
N TYR A 417 24.55 10.53 -11.10
CA TYR A 417 23.51 10.53 -10.10
C TYR A 417 22.86 9.13 -10.08
N PHE A 418 22.83 8.51 -8.91
CA PHE A 418 21.79 7.56 -8.57
C PHE A 418 20.88 8.21 -7.53
N ALA A 419 19.60 8.24 -7.89
CA ALA A 419 18.46 8.57 -7.04
C ALA A 419 18.13 7.40 -6.12
#